data_AF-A0AAE3K9G7-F1
#
_entry.id   AF-A0AAE3K9G7-F1
#
_cell.length_a   1.000
_cell.length_b   1.000
_cell.length_c   1.000
_cell.angle_alpha   90.00
_cell.angle_beta   90.00
_cell.angle_gamma   90.00
#
_symmetry.space_group_name_H-M   'P 1'
#
loop_
_entity.id
_entity.type
_entity.pdbx_description
1 polymer ?
#
loop_
_entity_poly.entity_id
_entity_poly.type
_entity_poly.pdbx_seq_one_letter_code
_entity_poly.pdbx_strand_id
1 'polypeptide(L)'
;MNDTDVRVLVPIAVLEGETIPEPVVRILSQMDVILLGYHVLPEQTATEQAQEQFHEKVHNELADYEALFSEHGGSARSRIVFTHNKKATFDRIAVEEEVDTILLLNAAPAINRILVPIRGGVNLDRITRIAAAISPSEEGEIVLYHAASSDDERPAAETLFEDATNALVTAGFPAEKISTEFAVVSDPITGIKAAADAADFVIMGEKEPSVIERILGEAANQVADSSLSPVLVVRKNSNSS
;
A
#
# COMPACT_ATOMS: atom_id res chain seq x y z
N MET A 1 10.86 6.50 22.44
CA MET A 1 9.63 6.64 21.65
C MET A 1 10.10 6.86 20.24
N ASN A 2 9.90 5.89 19.35
CA ASN A 2 10.05 6.15 17.92
C ASN A 2 8.84 6.97 17.50
N ASP A 3 9.07 8.10 16.85
CA ASP A 3 8.02 9.04 16.42
C ASP A 3 7.56 8.65 15.00
N THR A 4 7.29 7.35 14.78
CA THR A 4 7.29 6.74 13.44
C THR A 4 6.45 5.45 13.33
N ASP A 5 5.44 5.26 14.18
CA ASP A 5 4.51 4.13 14.05
C ASP A 5 3.55 4.37 12.85
N VAL A 6 4.03 4.07 11.64
CA VAL A 6 3.20 4.04 10.43
C VAL A 6 2.15 2.95 10.61
N ARG A 7 0.87 3.30 10.46
CA ARG A 7 -0.23 2.34 10.60
C ARG A 7 -0.73 1.84 9.25
N VAL A 8 -0.87 0.52 9.13
CA VAL A 8 -1.20 -0.19 7.88
C VAL A 8 -2.47 -0.99 8.06
N LEU A 9 -3.48 -0.72 7.24
CA LEU A 9 -4.62 -1.62 7.06
C LEU A 9 -4.28 -2.68 6.02
N VAL A 10 -4.40 -3.96 6.37
CA VAL A 10 -4.25 -5.09 5.44
C VAL A 10 -5.60 -5.82 5.37
N PRO A 11 -6.46 -5.51 4.38
CA PRO A 11 -7.67 -6.27 4.15
C PRO A 11 -7.35 -7.65 3.57
N ILE A 12 -8.01 -8.69 4.09
CA ILE A 12 -7.80 -10.09 3.68
C ILE A 12 -9.17 -10.76 3.46
N ALA A 13 -9.39 -11.30 2.27
CA ALA A 13 -10.53 -12.14 1.92
C ALA A 13 -10.29 -13.57 2.41
N VAL A 14 -10.21 -13.74 3.73
CA VAL A 14 -9.85 -14.99 4.43
C VAL A 14 -10.68 -16.18 3.93
N LEU A 15 -12.01 -16.01 3.80
CA LEU A 15 -12.90 -17.08 3.33
C LEU A 15 -12.77 -17.40 1.82
N GLU A 16 -12.10 -16.56 1.04
CA GLU A 16 -11.77 -16.77 -0.38
C GLU A 16 -10.37 -17.41 -0.55
N GLY A 17 -9.63 -17.62 0.55
CA GLY A 17 -8.28 -18.20 0.54
C GLY A 17 -7.17 -17.21 0.18
N GLU A 18 -7.41 -15.91 0.35
CA GLU A 18 -6.38 -14.88 0.17
C GLU A 18 -5.30 -14.98 1.26
N THR A 19 -4.02 -14.90 0.87
CA THR A 19 -2.88 -15.07 1.77
C THR A 19 -1.93 -13.89 1.74
N ILE A 20 -1.33 -13.52 2.88
CA ILE A 20 -0.23 -12.56 2.91
C ILE A 20 1.08 -13.26 2.56
N PRO A 21 1.83 -12.84 1.52
CA PRO A 21 3.15 -13.38 1.22
C PRO A 21 4.15 -13.09 2.34
N GLU A 22 5.02 -14.05 2.69
CA GLU A 22 6.05 -13.86 3.73
C GLU A 22 6.94 -12.61 3.51
N PRO A 23 7.37 -12.25 2.27
CA PRO A 23 8.09 -10.99 2.03
C PRO A 23 7.31 -9.74 2.45
N VAL A 24 5.99 -9.74 2.27
CA VAL A 24 5.10 -8.64 2.69
C VAL A 24 5.03 -8.59 4.22
N VAL A 25 4.89 -9.73 4.90
CA VAL A 25 4.90 -9.78 6.38
C VAL A 25 6.20 -9.18 6.92
N ARG A 26 7.36 -9.61 6.41
CA ARG A 26 8.68 -9.10 6.87
C ARG A 26 8.82 -7.58 6.74
N ILE A 27 8.35 -7.00 5.62
CA ILE A 27 8.36 -5.55 5.42
C ILE A 27 7.42 -4.85 6.41
N LEU A 28 6.20 -5.36 6.55
CA LEU A 28 5.18 -4.74 7.40
C LEU A 28 5.42 -4.96 8.90
N SER A 29 6.28 -5.91 9.31
CA SER A 29 6.69 -6.09 10.71
C SER A 29 7.42 -4.89 11.31
N GLN A 30 7.80 -3.88 10.52
CA GLN A 30 8.33 -2.60 11.01
C GLN A 30 7.23 -1.54 11.30
N MET A 31 5.94 -1.92 11.24
CA MET A 31 4.78 -1.02 11.26
C MET A 31 3.68 -1.50 12.23
N ASP A 32 2.71 -0.63 12.55
CA ASP A 32 1.49 -0.98 13.31
C ASP A 32 0.45 -1.58 12.34
N VAL A 33 0.30 -2.91 12.36
CA VAL A 33 -0.48 -3.65 11.35
C VAL A 33 -1.87 -4.00 11.86
N ILE A 34 -2.89 -3.68 11.05
CA ILE A 34 -4.28 -4.06 11.29
C ILE A 34 -4.73 -5.03 10.21
N LEU A 35 -4.97 -6.28 10.61
CA LEU A 35 -5.46 -7.32 9.73
C LEU A 35 -6.99 -7.27 9.66
N LEU A 36 -7.54 -6.80 8.55
CA LEU A 36 -8.98 -6.72 8.34
C LEU A 36 -9.47 -7.95 7.58
N GLY A 37 -9.79 -9.02 8.31
CA GLY A 37 -10.47 -10.18 7.72
C GLY A 37 -11.88 -9.79 7.31
N TYR A 38 -12.14 -9.72 6.00
CA TYR A 38 -13.43 -9.34 5.46
C TYR A 38 -14.07 -10.47 4.65
N HIS A 39 -15.39 -10.43 4.55
CA HIS A 39 -16.12 -11.27 3.62
C HIS A 39 -17.31 -10.50 3.03
N VAL A 40 -17.45 -10.58 1.69
CA VAL A 40 -18.53 -9.92 0.97
C VAL A 40 -19.74 -10.84 0.91
N LEU A 41 -20.84 -10.40 1.51
CA LEU A 41 -22.11 -11.12 1.53
C LEU A 41 -22.99 -10.74 0.32
N PRO A 42 -23.82 -11.67 -0.17
CA PRO A 42 -24.96 -11.32 -1.03
C PRO A 42 -25.87 -10.30 -0.34
N GLU A 43 -26.43 -9.35 -1.09
CA GLU A 43 -27.26 -8.24 -0.56
C GLU A 43 -28.41 -8.69 0.36
N GLN A 44 -28.92 -9.91 0.17
CA GLN A 44 -30.05 -10.47 0.91
C GLN A 44 -29.63 -11.26 2.18
N THR A 45 -28.33 -11.43 2.43
CA THR A 45 -27.80 -12.18 3.58
C THR A 45 -27.55 -11.25 4.76
N ALA A 46 -28.09 -11.60 5.93
CA ALA A 46 -27.85 -10.87 7.18
C ALA A 46 -26.41 -11.08 7.68
N THR A 47 -25.76 -10.00 8.12
CA THR A 47 -24.38 -10.03 8.64
C THR A 47 -24.24 -10.85 9.92
N GLU A 48 -25.23 -10.81 10.80
CA GLU A 48 -25.26 -11.57 12.07
C GLU A 48 -25.16 -13.09 11.83
N GLN A 49 -25.93 -13.62 10.87
CA GLN A 49 -25.90 -15.04 10.52
C GLN A 49 -24.53 -15.48 9.97
N ALA A 50 -23.92 -14.65 9.13
CA ALA A 50 -22.58 -14.92 8.60
C ALA A 50 -21.51 -14.85 9.71
N GLN A 51 -21.68 -13.94 10.67
CA GLN A 51 -20.80 -13.84 11.83
C GLN A 51 -20.88 -15.10 12.69
N GLU A 52 -22.07 -15.57 13.07
CA GLU A 52 -22.23 -16.82 13.82
C GLU A 52 -21.60 -18.02 13.10
N GLN A 53 -21.72 -18.09 11.77
CA GLN A 53 -21.24 -19.23 10.98
C GLN A 53 -19.72 -19.23 10.74
N PHE A 54 -19.09 -18.06 10.53
CA PHE A 54 -17.73 -17.99 10.01
C PHE A 54 -16.72 -17.29 10.93
N HIS A 55 -17.16 -16.61 11.99
CA HIS A 55 -16.26 -15.80 12.83
C HIS A 55 -15.10 -16.60 13.44
N GLU A 56 -15.35 -17.81 13.97
CA GLU A 56 -14.29 -18.67 14.53
C GLU A 56 -13.25 -19.07 13.48
N LYS A 57 -13.69 -19.43 12.26
CA LYS A 57 -12.78 -19.77 11.16
C LYS A 57 -11.89 -18.57 10.79
N VAL A 58 -12.52 -17.40 10.57
CA VAL A 58 -11.77 -16.18 10.19
C VAL A 58 -10.83 -15.76 11.31
N HIS A 59 -11.26 -15.84 12.58
CA HIS A 59 -10.43 -15.53 13.73
C HIS A 59 -9.17 -16.40 13.78
N ASN A 60 -9.31 -17.72 13.61
CA ASN A 60 -8.17 -18.63 13.67
C ASN A 60 -7.15 -18.37 12.54
N GLU A 61 -7.62 -18.16 11.31
CA GLU A 61 -6.73 -17.83 10.18
C GLU A 61 -6.05 -16.45 10.35
N LEU A 62 -6.71 -15.47 10.99
CA LEU A 62 -6.06 -14.19 11.33
C LEU A 62 -5.04 -14.33 12.48
N ALA A 63 -5.32 -15.18 13.47
CA ALA A 63 -4.40 -15.44 14.59
C ALA A 63 -3.09 -16.09 14.11
N ASP A 64 -3.13 -16.95 13.08
CA ASP A 64 -1.94 -17.50 12.44
C ASP A 64 -1.07 -16.39 11.81
N TYR A 65 -1.68 -15.36 11.20
CA TYR A 65 -0.94 -14.18 10.72
C TYR A 65 -0.41 -13.30 11.87
N GLU A 66 -1.18 -13.06 12.94
CA GLU A 66 -0.69 -12.33 14.13
C GLU A 66 0.55 -13.01 14.75
N ALA A 67 0.56 -14.33 14.78
CA ALA A 67 1.73 -15.12 15.19
C ALA A 67 2.91 -14.93 14.22
N LEU A 68 2.69 -15.02 12.91
CA LEU A 68 3.73 -14.84 11.89
C LEU A 68 4.34 -13.42 11.91
N PHE A 69 3.53 -12.39 12.15
CA PHE A 69 4.02 -11.01 12.36
C PHE A 69 4.91 -10.92 13.60
N SER A 70 4.53 -11.60 14.69
CA SER A 70 5.29 -11.68 15.94
C SER A 70 6.61 -12.44 15.78
N GLU A 71 6.64 -13.52 14.98
CA GLU A 71 7.86 -14.27 14.64
C GLU A 71 8.88 -13.41 13.88
N HIS A 72 8.40 -12.49 13.05
CA HIS A 72 9.23 -11.48 12.37
C HIS A 72 9.49 -10.21 13.20
N GLY A 73 9.15 -10.21 14.50
CA GLY A 73 9.45 -9.13 15.45
C GLY A 73 8.54 -7.90 15.37
N GLY A 74 7.46 -7.98 14.58
CA GLY A 74 6.43 -6.94 14.50
C GLY A 74 5.24 -7.21 15.42
N SER A 75 4.19 -6.41 15.26
CA SER A 75 2.91 -6.64 15.93
C SER A 75 1.75 -6.38 14.98
N ALA A 76 0.80 -7.31 14.94
CA ALA A 76 -0.44 -7.16 14.20
C ALA A 76 -1.65 -7.37 15.12
N ARG A 77 -2.77 -6.73 14.80
CA ARG A 77 -4.06 -6.92 15.47
C ARG A 77 -5.18 -7.12 14.46
N SER A 78 -6.06 -8.07 14.72
CA SER A 78 -7.14 -8.45 13.81
C SER A 78 -8.45 -7.71 14.07
N ARG A 79 -9.22 -7.53 12.99
CA ARG A 79 -10.62 -7.10 13.02
C ARG A 79 -11.39 -7.85 11.95
N ILE A 80 -12.57 -8.35 12.30
CA ILE A 80 -13.42 -9.15 11.40
C ILE A 80 -14.65 -8.34 10.99
N VAL A 81 -14.93 -8.25 9.68
CA VAL A 81 -16.11 -7.53 9.17
C VAL A 81 -16.79 -8.27 8.01
N PHE A 82 -18.04 -8.66 8.23
CA PHE A 82 -18.95 -9.11 7.18
C PHE A 82 -19.66 -7.90 6.56
N THR A 83 -19.71 -7.80 5.24
CA THR A 83 -20.16 -6.58 4.55
C THR A 83 -20.81 -6.85 3.20
N HIS A 84 -21.69 -5.98 2.74
CA HIS A 84 -22.18 -5.98 1.36
C HIS A 84 -21.34 -5.09 0.42
N ASN A 85 -20.43 -4.27 0.98
CA ASN A 85 -19.58 -3.36 0.21
C ASN A 85 -18.16 -3.33 0.80
N LYS A 86 -17.25 -4.11 0.20
CA LYS A 86 -15.85 -4.19 0.64
C LYS A 86 -15.17 -2.83 0.64
N LYS A 87 -15.37 -2.03 -0.42
CA LYS A 87 -14.81 -0.68 -0.52
C LYS A 87 -15.28 0.13 0.69
N ALA A 88 -16.58 0.42 0.81
CA ALA A 88 -17.12 1.30 1.87
C ALA A 88 -16.73 0.87 3.29
N THR A 89 -16.46 -0.42 3.47
CA THR A 89 -15.91 -0.96 4.71
C THR A 89 -14.46 -0.52 4.95
N PHE A 90 -13.57 -0.72 3.98
CA PHE A 90 -12.15 -0.39 4.12
C PHE A 90 -11.92 1.08 4.49
N ASP A 91 -12.64 2.01 3.87
CA ASP A 91 -12.61 3.44 4.26
C ASP A 91 -12.99 3.66 5.71
N ARG A 92 -14.12 3.07 6.12
CA ARG A 92 -14.67 3.27 7.45
C ARG A 92 -13.69 2.71 8.49
N ILE A 93 -13.08 1.55 8.25
CA ILE A 93 -12.03 1.02 9.12
C ILE A 93 -10.78 1.91 9.06
N ALA A 94 -10.35 2.34 7.88
CA ALA A 94 -9.17 3.20 7.71
C ALA A 94 -9.32 4.56 8.44
N VAL A 95 -10.53 5.10 8.53
CA VAL A 95 -10.83 6.31 9.32
C VAL A 95 -10.97 5.99 10.82
N GLU A 96 -11.73 4.96 11.20
CA GLU A 96 -11.93 4.56 12.60
C GLU A 96 -10.63 4.17 13.31
N GLU A 97 -9.69 3.57 12.58
CA GLU A 97 -8.40 3.12 13.11
C GLU A 97 -7.27 4.12 12.83
N GLU A 98 -7.54 5.27 12.21
CA GLU A 98 -6.57 6.33 11.88
C GLU A 98 -5.35 5.82 11.09
N VAL A 99 -5.55 4.96 10.08
CA VAL A 99 -4.43 4.34 9.35
C VAL A 99 -3.74 5.32 8.40
N ASP A 100 -2.42 5.24 8.28
CA ASP A 100 -1.63 6.00 7.30
C ASP A 100 -1.69 5.39 5.91
N THR A 101 -1.85 4.06 5.85
CA THR A 101 -1.80 3.29 4.61
C THR A 101 -2.80 2.16 4.55
N ILE A 102 -3.11 1.72 3.33
CA ILE A 102 -3.89 0.50 3.06
C ILE A 102 -3.07 -0.35 2.10
N LEU A 103 -2.84 -1.62 2.41
CA LEU A 103 -2.24 -2.57 1.47
C LEU A 103 -3.34 -3.23 0.64
N LEU A 104 -3.13 -3.34 -0.66
CA LEU A 104 -3.88 -4.23 -1.55
C LEU A 104 -2.97 -5.40 -1.90
N LEU A 105 -3.38 -6.60 -1.50
CA LEU A 105 -2.59 -7.82 -1.62
C LEU A 105 -2.50 -8.31 -3.07
N ASN A 106 -1.34 -8.86 -3.41
CA ASN A 106 -1.15 -9.72 -4.58
C ASN A 106 0.04 -10.67 -4.29
N ALA A 107 0.43 -11.49 -5.26
CA ALA A 107 1.61 -12.34 -5.14
C ALA A 107 2.90 -11.51 -5.04
N ALA A 108 3.76 -11.84 -4.06
CA ALA A 108 5.11 -11.28 -3.93
C ALA A 108 6.07 -12.41 -3.50
N PRO A 109 6.74 -13.11 -4.45
CA PRO A 109 7.67 -14.19 -4.12
C PRO A 109 8.99 -13.66 -3.53
N ALA A 110 9.37 -12.44 -3.88
CA ALA A 110 10.44 -11.65 -3.30
C ALA A 110 10.01 -10.17 -3.32
N ILE A 111 10.72 -9.29 -2.60
CA ILE A 111 10.56 -7.84 -2.73
C ILE A 111 11.95 -7.21 -2.79
N ASN A 112 12.45 -7.06 -4.02
CA ASN A 112 13.73 -6.47 -4.34
C ASN A 112 13.53 -5.10 -5.02
N ARG A 113 12.48 -4.91 -5.83
CA ARG A 113 12.25 -3.67 -6.57
C ARG A 113 10.94 -3.01 -6.15
N ILE A 114 11.04 -1.91 -5.40
CA ILE A 114 9.90 -1.14 -4.92
C ILE A 114 9.67 0.07 -5.82
N LEU A 115 8.55 0.11 -6.53
CA LEU A 115 8.19 1.24 -7.39
C LEU A 115 7.48 2.33 -6.59
N VAL A 116 7.93 3.58 -6.76
CA VAL A 116 7.30 4.78 -6.19
C VAL A 116 6.95 5.76 -7.32
N PRO A 117 5.73 5.70 -7.89
CA PRO A 117 5.30 6.63 -8.92
C PRO A 117 5.08 8.05 -8.37
N ILE A 118 5.93 9.00 -8.74
CA ILE A 118 5.84 10.40 -8.29
C ILE A 118 4.99 11.22 -9.26
N ARG A 119 3.97 11.91 -8.73
CA ARG A 119 3.11 12.83 -9.48
C ARG A 119 3.05 14.21 -8.82
N GLY A 120 4.06 15.05 -9.10
CA GLY A 120 4.23 16.34 -8.44
C GLY A 120 4.64 16.21 -6.97
N GLY A 121 4.79 17.35 -6.28
CA GLY A 121 5.26 17.40 -4.89
C GLY A 121 4.19 17.15 -3.81
N VAL A 122 2.90 17.05 -4.18
CA VAL A 122 1.82 16.87 -3.19
C VAL A 122 1.91 15.48 -2.56
N ASN A 123 1.93 15.42 -1.23
CA ASN A 123 2.18 14.22 -0.41
C ASN A 123 3.58 13.60 -0.52
N LEU A 124 4.55 14.23 -1.21
CA LEU A 124 5.87 13.63 -1.44
C LEU A 124 6.59 13.25 -0.13
N ASP A 125 6.67 14.17 0.83
CA ASP A 125 7.27 13.94 2.15
C ASP A 125 6.67 12.74 2.92
N ARG A 126 5.39 12.48 2.71
CA ARG A 126 4.67 11.38 3.37
C ARG A 126 4.96 10.05 2.67
N ILE A 127 4.95 10.06 1.33
CA ILE A 127 5.28 8.88 0.51
C ILE A 127 6.72 8.46 0.75
N THR A 128 7.68 9.41 0.73
CA THR A 128 9.11 9.12 0.95
C THR A 128 9.38 8.67 2.38
N ARG A 129 8.72 9.23 3.40
CA ARG A 129 8.82 8.72 4.79
C ARG A 129 8.34 7.28 4.92
N ILE A 130 7.21 6.94 4.32
CA ILE A 130 6.66 5.57 4.37
C ILE A 130 7.51 4.60 3.55
N ALA A 131 8.03 5.05 2.40
CA ALA A 131 8.95 4.25 1.59
C ALA A 131 10.29 4.03 2.29
N ALA A 132 10.82 5.01 3.03
CA ALA A 132 12.03 4.84 3.85
C ALA A 132 11.81 3.95 5.09
N ALA A 133 10.59 3.94 5.65
CA ALA A 133 10.20 2.99 6.70
C ALA A 133 10.06 1.55 6.19
N ILE A 134 9.93 1.36 4.87
CA ILE A 134 9.99 0.06 4.22
C ILE A 134 11.45 -0.26 3.87
N SER A 135 12.01 -1.23 4.58
CA SER A 135 13.28 -1.83 4.17
C SER A 135 12.99 -2.90 3.10
N PRO A 136 13.42 -2.73 1.83
CA PRO A 136 13.43 -3.84 0.88
C PRO A 136 14.43 -4.92 1.33
N SER A 137 14.59 -5.98 0.54
CA SER A 137 15.66 -6.96 0.80
C SER A 137 17.07 -6.32 0.87
N GLU A 138 18.04 -7.06 1.41
CA GLU A 138 19.45 -6.64 1.44
C GLU A 138 20.00 -6.25 0.06
N GLU A 139 19.45 -6.80 -1.03
CA GLU A 139 19.83 -6.51 -2.41
C GLU A 139 18.86 -5.55 -3.13
N GLY A 140 17.79 -5.11 -2.47
CA GLY A 140 16.70 -4.36 -3.10
C GLY A 140 16.87 -2.83 -3.15
N GLU A 141 16.07 -2.20 -4.01
CA GLU A 141 16.06 -0.78 -4.35
C GLU A 141 14.66 -0.14 -4.24
N ILE A 142 14.65 1.19 -4.08
CA ILE A 142 13.48 2.05 -4.32
C ILE A 142 13.66 2.75 -5.68
N VAL A 143 12.69 2.56 -6.56
CA VAL A 143 12.65 3.13 -7.91
C VAL A 143 11.66 4.29 -7.94
N LEU A 144 12.19 5.51 -7.99
CA LEU A 144 11.37 6.70 -8.17
C LEU A 144 10.99 6.82 -9.65
N TYR A 145 9.71 6.74 -9.96
CA TYR A 145 9.25 6.66 -11.35
C TYR A 145 8.35 7.83 -11.75
N HIS A 146 8.56 8.34 -12.96
CA HIS A 146 7.71 9.37 -13.55
C HIS A 146 7.38 9.04 -15.00
N ALA A 147 6.10 9.06 -15.33
CA ALA A 147 5.60 8.88 -16.69
C ALA A 147 4.99 10.19 -17.20
N ALA A 148 5.49 10.67 -18.33
CA ALA A 148 5.15 11.96 -18.93
C ALA A 148 4.66 11.79 -20.37
N SER A 149 3.90 12.77 -20.88
CA SER A 149 3.42 12.74 -22.27
C SER A 149 4.47 13.20 -23.29
N SER A 150 5.52 13.87 -22.81
CA SER A 150 6.59 14.44 -23.62
C SER A 150 7.92 14.47 -22.86
N ASP A 151 9.04 14.56 -23.59
CA ASP A 151 10.36 14.73 -22.97
C ASP A 151 10.55 16.14 -22.37
N ASP A 152 9.73 17.12 -22.77
CA ASP A 152 9.73 18.49 -22.25
C ASP A 152 9.44 18.56 -20.73
N GLU A 153 8.81 17.54 -20.17
CA GLU A 153 8.51 17.41 -18.73
C GLU A 153 9.72 16.88 -17.92
N ARG A 154 10.76 16.36 -18.59
CA ARG A 154 11.95 15.75 -17.94
C ARG A 154 12.63 16.66 -16.91
N PRO A 155 12.91 17.95 -17.16
CA PRO A 155 13.58 18.81 -16.17
C PRO A 155 12.76 19.03 -14.90
N ALA A 156 11.42 18.98 -15.00
CA ALA A 156 10.52 19.06 -13.85
C ALA A 156 10.50 17.72 -13.08
N ALA A 157 10.55 16.59 -13.79
CA ALA A 157 10.67 15.27 -13.17
C ALA A 157 12.03 15.08 -12.47
N GLU A 158 13.13 15.59 -13.05
CA GLU A 158 14.46 15.58 -12.43
C GLU A 158 14.47 16.34 -11.10
N THR A 159 13.88 17.54 -11.03
CA THR A 159 13.68 18.27 -9.76
C THR A 159 12.90 17.42 -8.75
N LEU A 160 11.79 16.79 -9.17
CA LEU A 160 10.98 15.94 -8.28
C LEU A 160 11.74 14.71 -7.79
N PHE A 161 12.62 14.13 -8.60
CA PHE A 161 13.48 13.02 -8.21
C PHE A 161 14.57 13.46 -7.22
N GLU A 162 15.17 14.64 -7.41
CA GLU A 162 16.13 15.20 -6.46
C GLU A 162 15.48 15.44 -5.09
N ASP A 163 14.33 16.12 -5.06
CA ASP A 163 13.55 16.37 -3.82
C ASP A 163 13.20 15.05 -3.10
N ALA A 164 12.71 14.06 -3.85
CA ALA A 164 12.32 12.76 -3.32
C ALA A 164 13.51 11.94 -2.80
N THR A 165 14.63 11.95 -3.51
CA THR A 165 15.88 11.30 -3.11
C THR A 165 16.43 11.93 -1.83
N ASN A 166 16.44 13.26 -1.77
CA ASN A 166 16.86 14.00 -0.57
C ASN A 166 15.96 13.67 0.62
N ALA A 167 14.65 13.54 0.43
CA ALA A 167 13.72 13.16 1.49
C ALA A 167 13.92 11.72 1.98
N LEU A 168 14.11 10.75 1.07
CA LEU A 168 14.45 9.36 1.40
C LEU A 168 15.76 9.26 2.20
N VAL A 169 16.82 9.92 1.75
CA VAL A 169 18.13 9.95 2.42
C VAL A 169 18.04 10.64 3.79
N THR A 170 17.27 11.73 3.90
CA THR A 170 17.00 12.41 5.18
C THR A 170 16.24 11.52 6.16
N ALA A 171 15.36 10.65 5.66
CA ALA A 171 14.66 9.62 6.44
C ALA A 171 15.53 8.39 6.77
N GLY A 172 16.79 8.36 6.32
CA GLY A 172 17.77 7.31 6.64
C GLY A 172 17.91 6.21 5.58
N PHE A 173 17.26 6.33 4.43
CA PHE A 173 17.38 5.34 3.35
C PHE A 173 18.72 5.51 2.58
N PRO A 174 19.46 4.42 2.28
CA PRO A 174 20.75 4.51 1.60
C PRO A 174 20.61 5.00 0.15
N ALA A 175 21.38 6.04 -0.20
CA ALA A 175 21.29 6.73 -1.49
C ALA A 175 21.65 5.81 -2.67
N GLU A 176 22.55 4.85 -2.47
CA GLU A 176 22.98 3.86 -3.45
C GLU A 176 21.90 2.81 -3.79
N LYS A 177 20.81 2.74 -3.01
CA LYS A 177 19.63 1.91 -3.28
C LYS A 177 18.45 2.70 -3.84
N ILE A 178 18.66 3.97 -4.24
CA ILE A 178 17.63 4.80 -4.88
C ILE A 178 17.97 4.92 -6.36
N SER A 179 17.05 4.51 -7.23
CA SER A 179 17.13 4.69 -8.68
C SER A 179 15.98 5.57 -9.17
N THR A 180 16.17 6.19 -10.34
CA THR A 180 15.20 7.11 -10.94
C THR A 180 14.92 6.73 -12.39
N GLU A 181 13.63 6.71 -12.77
CA GLU A 181 13.20 6.27 -14.09
C GLU A 181 12.14 7.21 -14.67
N PHE A 182 12.45 7.79 -15.83
CA PHE A 182 11.55 8.68 -16.57
C PHE A 182 11.14 8.04 -17.89
N ALA A 183 9.84 7.91 -18.12
CA ALA A 183 9.26 7.32 -19.33
C ALA A 183 8.39 8.32 -20.10
N VAL A 184 8.65 8.47 -21.40
CA VAL A 184 7.76 9.20 -22.31
C VAL A 184 6.74 8.22 -22.89
N VAL A 185 5.47 8.43 -22.59
CA VAL A 185 4.35 7.53 -22.93
C VAL A 185 3.12 8.34 -23.35
N SER A 186 2.30 7.80 -24.26
CA SER A 186 1.07 8.50 -24.69
C SER A 186 0.00 8.62 -23.60
N ASP A 187 0.08 7.80 -22.55
CA ASP A 187 -0.74 7.86 -21.35
C ASP A 187 0.11 7.54 -20.11
N PRO A 188 0.32 8.50 -19.19
CA PRO A 188 1.02 8.29 -17.93
C PRO A 188 0.45 7.18 -17.05
N ILE A 189 -0.85 6.86 -17.13
CA ILE A 189 -1.46 5.79 -16.33
C ILE A 189 -0.97 4.43 -16.84
N THR A 190 -1.05 4.20 -18.15
CA THR A 190 -0.51 3.00 -18.82
C THR A 190 1.00 2.86 -18.57
N GLY A 191 1.76 3.96 -18.62
CA GLY A 191 3.19 3.93 -18.29
C GLY A 191 3.48 3.50 -16.84
N ILE A 192 2.63 3.88 -15.88
CA ILE A 192 2.79 3.49 -14.48
C ILE A 192 2.36 2.03 -14.24
N LYS A 193 1.34 1.52 -14.95
CA LYS A 193 0.99 0.08 -14.92
C LYS A 193 2.14 -0.80 -15.41
N ALA A 194 2.71 -0.48 -16.58
CA ALA A 194 3.81 -1.25 -17.15
C ALA A 194 5.06 -1.28 -16.24
N ALA A 195 5.31 -0.20 -15.50
CA ALA A 195 6.37 -0.17 -14.48
C ALA A 195 6.00 -0.97 -13.22
N ALA A 196 4.73 -0.94 -12.79
CA ALA A 196 4.23 -1.70 -11.64
C ALA A 196 4.28 -3.23 -11.88
N ASP A 197 3.92 -3.68 -13.08
CA ASP A 197 4.00 -5.10 -13.50
C ASP A 197 5.44 -5.63 -13.55
N ALA A 198 6.44 -4.73 -13.58
CA ALA A 198 7.87 -5.04 -13.57
C ALA A 198 8.54 -4.77 -12.19
N ALA A 199 7.76 -4.42 -11.18
CA ALA A 199 8.20 -4.21 -9.81
C ALA A 199 7.64 -5.32 -8.89
N ASP A 200 8.29 -5.56 -7.76
CA ASP A 200 7.84 -6.58 -6.80
C ASP A 200 6.82 -6.02 -5.79
N PHE A 201 6.77 -4.69 -5.64
CA PHE A 201 5.91 -3.97 -4.71
C PHE A 201 5.74 -2.53 -5.19
N VAL A 202 4.59 -1.91 -4.95
CA VAL A 202 4.31 -0.52 -5.37
C VAL A 202 3.89 0.30 -4.15
N ILE A 203 4.44 1.50 -4.00
CA ILE A 203 3.99 2.49 -3.00
C ILE A 203 3.45 3.70 -3.76
N MET A 204 2.20 4.10 -3.50
CA MET A 204 1.59 5.22 -4.23
C MET A 204 0.64 6.05 -3.38
N GLY A 205 0.63 7.36 -3.60
CA GLY A 205 -0.25 8.29 -2.90
C GLY A 205 -1.69 8.35 -3.42
N GLU A 206 -2.62 8.65 -2.51
CA GLU A 206 -3.96 9.14 -2.81
C GLU A 206 -3.97 10.39 -3.71
N LYS A 207 -5.04 10.56 -4.51
CA LYS A 207 -5.31 11.79 -5.28
C LYS A 207 -6.63 12.41 -4.83
N GLU A 208 -6.70 13.73 -4.83
CA GLU A 208 -7.91 14.48 -4.48
C GLU A 208 -9.03 14.42 -5.53
N PRO A 209 -10.29 14.65 -5.08
CA PRO A 209 -10.70 14.74 -3.66
C PRO A 209 -10.88 13.32 -3.08
N SER A 210 -10.47 12.99 -1.83
CA SER A 210 -10.42 11.58 -1.33
C SER A 210 -11.39 11.20 -0.16
N VAL A 211 -11.46 9.92 0.29
CA VAL A 211 -12.61 9.07 0.78
C VAL A 211 -12.83 7.87 -0.19
N ILE A 212 -13.99 7.53 -0.82
CA ILE A 212 -14.10 6.24 -1.60
C ILE A 212 -14.16 6.03 -3.14
N GLU A 213 -14.46 7.00 -4.01
CA GLU A 213 -13.97 6.90 -5.42
C GLU A 213 -12.44 7.11 -5.52
N ARG A 214 -11.70 6.85 -4.44
CA ARG A 214 -10.90 7.91 -3.80
C ARG A 214 -9.80 7.42 -2.82
N ILE A 215 -9.84 6.17 -2.29
CA ILE A 215 -8.70 5.54 -1.56
C ILE A 215 -7.46 5.54 -2.45
N LEU A 216 -7.70 5.45 -3.74
CA LEU A 216 -6.72 5.63 -4.78
C LEU A 216 -7.36 6.59 -5.78
N GLY A 217 -6.59 7.54 -6.33
CA GLY A 217 -7.05 8.26 -7.52
C GLY A 217 -7.36 7.26 -8.65
N GLU A 218 -8.13 7.67 -9.67
CA GLU A 218 -8.51 6.78 -10.78
C GLU A 218 -7.34 5.92 -11.30
N ALA A 219 -6.21 6.58 -11.61
CA ALA A 219 -4.99 5.94 -12.08
C ALA A 219 -4.37 4.94 -11.10
N ALA A 220 -4.61 5.10 -9.81
CA ALA A 220 -4.05 4.31 -8.74
C ALA A 220 -4.97 3.12 -8.39
N ASN A 221 -6.31 3.28 -8.49
CA ASN A 221 -7.26 2.15 -8.53
C ASN A 221 -6.96 1.29 -9.74
N GLN A 222 -6.81 1.91 -10.92
CA GLN A 222 -6.46 1.23 -12.15
C GLN A 222 -5.15 0.45 -12.06
N VAL A 223 -4.13 0.95 -11.33
CA VAL A 223 -2.89 0.20 -11.07
C VAL A 223 -3.19 -0.96 -10.14
N ALA A 224 -3.82 -0.76 -8.99
CA ALA A 224 -4.11 -1.87 -8.06
C ALA A 224 -5.03 -2.97 -8.64
N ASP A 225 -6.02 -2.60 -9.46
CA ASP A 225 -6.94 -3.54 -10.13
C ASP A 225 -6.27 -4.34 -11.27
N SER A 226 -5.04 -4.02 -11.69
CA SER A 226 -4.32 -4.71 -12.78
C SER A 226 -2.86 -5.12 -12.50
N SER A 227 -2.23 -4.55 -11.47
CA SER A 227 -0.88 -4.86 -11.00
C SER A 227 -0.80 -6.31 -10.54
N LEU A 228 0.24 -7.02 -10.98
CA LEU A 228 0.55 -8.37 -10.48
C LEU A 228 1.21 -8.38 -9.08
N SER A 229 1.58 -7.20 -8.59
CA SER A 229 2.36 -7.00 -7.36
C SER A 229 1.56 -6.24 -6.30
N PRO A 230 1.83 -6.41 -4.99
CA PRO A 230 1.10 -5.73 -3.93
C PRO A 230 1.26 -4.20 -4.03
N VAL A 231 0.19 -3.48 -3.69
CA VAL A 231 0.14 -2.02 -3.78
C VAL A 231 -0.15 -1.43 -2.41
N LEU A 232 0.83 -0.75 -1.82
CA LEU A 232 0.67 0.03 -0.61
C LEU A 232 0.22 1.45 -0.96
N VAL A 233 -0.95 1.80 -0.44
CA VAL A 233 -1.63 3.05 -0.67
C VAL A 233 -1.33 4.02 0.46
N VAL A 234 -0.69 5.14 0.17
CA VAL A 234 -0.40 6.21 1.13
C VAL A 234 -1.55 7.21 1.16
N ARG A 235 -2.24 7.27 2.31
CA ARG A 235 -3.43 8.12 2.48
C ARG A 235 -3.05 9.58 2.70
N LYS A 236 -3.94 10.51 2.32
CA LYS A 236 -3.79 11.92 2.69
C LYS A 236 -4.24 12.14 4.14
N ASN A 237 -3.59 13.07 4.86
CA ASN A 237 -4.07 13.51 6.17
C ASN A 237 -5.50 14.08 6.05
N SER A 238 -6.41 13.61 6.92
CA SER A 238 -7.75 14.21 7.09
C SER A 238 -7.71 15.63 7.66
N ASN A 239 -6.58 16.04 8.25
CA ASN A 239 -6.34 17.40 8.74
C ASN A 239 -5.68 18.29 7.67
N SER A 240 -6.47 18.69 6.67
CA SER A 240 -6.18 19.82 5.79
C SER A 240 -7.49 20.51 5.41
N SER A 241 -7.93 21.39 6.31
CA SER A 241 -9.01 22.38 6.08
C SER A 241 -8.60 23.46 5.09
#